data_AF-A0A2E6RSX5-F1
#
_entry.id   AF-A0A2E6RSX5-F1
#
_cell.length_a   1.000
_cell.length_b   1.000
_cell.length_c   1.000
_cell.angle_alpha   90.00
_cell.angle_beta   90.00
_cell.angle_gamma   90.00
#
_symmetry.space_group_name_H-M   'P 1'
#
loop_
_entity.id
_entity.type
_entity.pdbx_description
1 polymer ?
#
loop_
_entity_poly.entity_id
_entity_poly.type
_entity_poly.pdbx_seq_one_letter_code
_entity_poly.pdbx_strand_id
1 'polypeptide(L)'
;MSENDNKLRYSVRGKKSRFFESDGVDELVSICMSIAQELWVVKEELALLKNLTLEKGLLTKKELENFKFTVKQKTELDNENKDFIDRVFFTLRESVESVDSNHDEPNPPPIP
;
A
#
# COMPACT_ATOMS: atom_id res chain seq x y z
N MET A 1 19.66 3.95 -37.45
CA MET A 1 20.36 3.71 -36.18
C MET A 1 20.62 5.06 -35.55
N SER A 2 19.89 5.38 -34.48
CA SER A 2 20.18 6.54 -33.63
C SER A 2 19.92 6.08 -32.20
N GLU A 3 20.90 5.38 -31.65
CA GLU A 3 21.07 5.15 -30.21
C GLU A 3 21.24 6.52 -29.54
N ASN A 4 20.14 7.12 -29.11
CA ASN A 4 20.20 8.06 -28.00
C ASN A 4 19.94 7.25 -26.74
N ASP A 5 21.04 6.63 -26.31
CA ASP A 5 21.21 5.91 -25.06
C ASP A 5 20.42 6.55 -23.91
N ASN A 6 19.74 5.67 -23.18
CA ASN A 6 19.19 5.90 -21.85
C ASN A 6 20.25 6.52 -20.95
N LYS A 7 20.36 7.85 -20.97
CA LYS A 7 21.24 8.59 -20.08
C LYS A 7 20.63 8.52 -18.68
N LEU A 8 21.04 7.50 -17.92
CA LEU A 8 20.83 7.44 -16.48
C LEU A 8 21.31 8.77 -15.90
N ARG A 9 20.37 9.62 -15.50
CA ARG A 9 20.66 10.91 -14.88
C ARG A 9 21.38 10.60 -13.57
N TYR A 10 22.66 10.93 -13.49
CA TYR A 10 23.42 10.81 -12.26
C TYR A 10 22.76 11.70 -11.20
N SER A 11 22.04 11.05 -10.30
CA SER A 11 21.47 11.68 -9.12
C SER A 11 22.62 12.00 -8.16
N VAL A 12 22.67 13.26 -7.69
CA VAL A 12 23.61 13.71 -6.66
C VAL A 12 23.58 12.73 -5.49
N ARG A 13 24.76 12.25 -5.06
CA ARG A 13 24.95 11.24 -4.01
C ARG A 13 24.00 11.52 -2.82
N GLY A 14 22.92 10.73 -2.71
CA GLY A 14 21.91 10.87 -1.66
C GLY A 14 20.48 11.16 -2.14
N LYS A 15 20.26 11.63 -3.38
CA LYS A 15 18.89 11.74 -3.93
C LYS A 15 18.44 10.38 -4.48
N LYS A 16 17.33 9.84 -3.95
CA LYS A 16 16.69 8.61 -4.46
C LYS A 16 16.51 8.73 -5.98
N SER A 17 16.93 7.69 -6.71
CA SER A 17 16.75 7.63 -8.16
C SER A 17 15.26 7.61 -8.44
N ARG A 18 14.76 8.62 -9.16
CA ARG A 18 13.37 8.66 -9.61
C ARG A 18 13.24 7.85 -10.90
N PHE A 19 12.24 6.99 -10.97
CA PHE A 19 11.92 6.16 -12.13
C PHE A 19 10.86 6.81 -13.02
N PHE A 20 9.86 7.47 -12.43
CA PHE A 20 8.81 8.19 -13.17
C PHE A 20 9.07 9.70 -13.26
N GLU A 21 8.58 10.32 -14.33
CA GLU A 21 8.71 11.77 -14.57
C GLU A 21 7.79 12.60 -13.67
N SER A 22 6.65 12.03 -13.24
CA SER A 22 5.70 12.68 -12.34
C SER A 22 6.11 12.50 -10.89
N ASP A 23 6.10 13.60 -10.13
CA ASP A 23 6.31 13.59 -8.68
C ASP A 23 5.26 12.69 -7.99
N GLY A 24 5.70 11.88 -7.01
CA GLY A 24 4.83 11.05 -6.16
C GLY A 24 4.50 9.65 -6.69
N VAL A 25 4.76 9.35 -7.98
CA VAL A 25 4.42 8.04 -8.56
C VAL A 25 5.36 6.93 -8.08
N ASP A 26 6.65 7.22 -7.93
CA ASP A 26 7.62 6.25 -7.41
C ASP A 26 7.31 5.88 -5.95
N GLU A 27 6.94 6.87 -5.14
CA GLU A 27 6.52 6.67 -3.75
C GLU A 27 5.24 5.81 -3.69
N LEU A 28 4.24 6.09 -4.53
CA LEU A 28 3.02 5.29 -4.60
C LEU A 28 3.32 3.84 -5.00
N VAL A 29 4.17 3.63 -6.02
CA VAL A 29 4.57 2.29 -6.44
C VAL A 29 5.30 1.56 -5.32
N SER A 30 6.20 2.23 -4.60
CA SER A 30 6.87 1.64 -3.43
C SER A 30 5.87 1.23 -2.34
N ILE A 31 4.87 2.07 -2.05
CA ILE A 31 3.81 1.76 -1.07
C ILE A 31 2.98 0.56 -1.55
N CYS A 32 2.55 0.54 -2.81
CA CYS A 32 1.80 -0.57 -3.38
C CYS A 32 2.59 -1.88 -3.33
N MET A 33 3.89 -1.85 -3.63
CA MET A 33 4.76 -3.03 -3.53
C MET A 33 4.88 -3.53 -2.09
N SER A 34 5.06 -2.64 -1.11
CA SER A 34 5.10 -3.03 0.31
C SER A 34 3.77 -3.65 0.76
N ILE A 35 2.62 -3.05 0.40
CA ILE A 35 1.31 -3.61 0.73
C ILE A 35 1.11 -4.98 0.07
N ALA A 36 1.53 -5.14 -1.19
CA ALA A 36 1.43 -6.43 -1.89
C ALA A 36 2.27 -7.53 -1.22
N GLN A 37 3.46 -7.18 -0.70
CA GLN A 37 4.31 -8.10 0.05
C GLN A 37 3.67 -8.51 1.38
N GLU A 38 3.19 -7.55 2.16
CA GLU A 38 2.50 -7.82 3.43
C GLU A 38 1.22 -8.66 3.21
N LEU A 39 0.45 -8.37 2.16
CA LEU A 39 -0.72 -9.18 1.79
C LEU A 39 -0.34 -10.63 1.45
N TRP A 40 0.81 -10.83 0.83
CA TRP A 40 1.29 -12.19 0.54
C TRP A 40 1.66 -12.95 1.82
N VAL A 41 2.34 -12.30 2.78
CA VAL A 41 2.66 -12.89 4.08
C VAL A 41 1.38 -13.33 4.81
N VAL A 42 0.35 -12.48 4.84
CA VAL A 42 -0.96 -12.83 5.42
C VAL A 42 -1.58 -14.04 4.72
N LYS A 43 -1.49 -14.10 3.38
CA LYS A 43 -2.00 -15.24 2.61
C LYS A 43 -1.27 -16.54 2.93
N GLU A 44 0.05 -16.48 3.14
CA GLU A 44 0.86 -17.63 3.55
C GLU A 44 0.45 -18.12 4.95
N GLU A 45 0.28 -17.21 5.90
CA GLU A 45 -0.16 -17.55 7.26
C GLU A 45 -1.57 -18.18 7.26
N LEU A 46 -2.50 -17.63 6.47
CA LEU A 46 -3.83 -18.22 6.28
C LEU A 46 -3.77 -19.61 5.66
N ALA A 47 -2.87 -19.84 4.68
CA ALA A 47 -2.67 -21.16 4.09
C ALA A 47 -2.10 -22.16 5.11
N LEU A 48 -1.16 -21.72 5.96
CA LEU A 48 -0.61 -22.52 7.05
C LEU A 48 -1.69 -22.90 8.06
N LEU A 49 -2.52 -21.94 8.51
CA LEU A 49 -3.62 -22.21 9.44
C LEU A 49 -4.64 -23.17 8.85
N LYS A 50 -5.00 -23.02 7.57
CA LYS A 50 -5.89 -23.96 6.86
C LYS A 50 -5.31 -25.37 6.83
N ASN A 51 -4.03 -25.53 6.47
CA ASN A 51 -3.42 -26.85 6.39
C ASN A 51 -3.26 -27.48 7.79
N LEU A 52 -2.84 -26.71 8.79
CA LEU A 52 -2.67 -27.19 10.15
C LEU A 52 -3.99 -27.62 10.80
N THR A 53 -5.08 -26.89 10.54
CA THR A 53 -6.42 -27.24 11.06
C THR A 53 -7.00 -28.49 10.40
N LEU A 54 -6.74 -28.68 9.09
CA LEU A 54 -7.08 -29.91 8.38
C LEU A 54 -6.24 -31.11 8.88
N GLU A 55 -4.93 -30.93 9.08
CA GLU A 55 -4.03 -31.99 9.55
C GLU A 55 -4.40 -32.46 10.97
N LYS A 56 -4.75 -31.52 11.86
CA LYS A 56 -5.23 -31.83 13.21
C LYS A 56 -6.67 -32.36 13.25
N GLY A 57 -7.37 -32.43 12.11
CA GLY A 57 -8.76 -32.88 12.02
C GLY A 57 -9.78 -31.97 12.72
N LEU A 58 -9.40 -30.72 13.00
CA LEU A 58 -10.27 -29.73 13.65
C LEU A 58 -11.34 -29.20 12.71
N LEU A 59 -11.04 -29.18 11.41
CA LEU A 59 -11.93 -28.78 10.34
C LEU A 59 -11.82 -29.81 9.22
N THR A 60 -12.92 -30.04 8.50
CA THR A 60 -12.89 -30.80 7.25
C THR A 60 -12.82 -29.85 6.06
N LYS A 61 -12.23 -30.32 4.95
CA LYS A 61 -12.20 -29.56 3.70
C LYS A 61 -13.60 -29.15 3.23
N LYS A 62 -14.59 -30.04 3.43
CA LYS A 62 -16.00 -29.78 3.11
C LYS A 62 -16.62 -28.69 3.98
N GLU A 63 -16.31 -28.64 5.27
CA GLU A 63 -16.80 -27.56 6.15
C GLU A 63 -16.21 -26.22 5.75
N LEU A 64 -14.90 -26.18 5.42
CA LEU A 64 -14.24 -24.94 5.01
C LEU A 64 -14.79 -24.40 3.67
N GLU A 65 -15.03 -25.28 2.69
CA GLU A 65 -15.56 -24.90 1.37
C GLU A 65 -17.05 -24.51 1.42
N ASN A 66 -17.84 -25.15 2.30
CA ASN A 66 -19.26 -24.85 2.44
C ASN A 66 -19.57 -23.79 3.51
N PHE A 67 -18.54 -23.29 4.21
CA PHE A 67 -18.73 -22.29 5.24
C PHE A 67 -19.32 -21.02 4.63
N LYS A 68 -20.45 -20.57 5.19
CA LYS A 68 -21.08 -19.31 4.84
C LYS A 68 -21.09 -18.42 6.07
N PHE A 69 -20.57 -17.20 5.89
CA PHE A 69 -20.68 -16.17 6.91
C PHE A 69 -22.15 -15.90 7.21
N THR A 70 -22.45 -15.76 8.50
CA THR A 70 -23.75 -15.24 8.92
C THR A 70 -23.89 -13.76 8.53
N VAL A 71 -25.13 -13.26 8.44
CA VAL A 71 -25.39 -11.86 8.09
C VAL A 71 -24.67 -10.90 9.04
N LYS A 72 -24.59 -11.24 10.33
CA LYS A 72 -23.88 -10.44 11.34
C LYS A 72 -22.38 -10.39 11.07
N GLN A 73 -21.75 -11.55 10.91
CA GLN A 73 -20.30 -11.64 10.63
C GLN A 73 -19.91 -10.94 9.32
N LYS A 74 -20.76 -11.03 8.30
CA LYS A 74 -20.53 -10.32 7.04
C LYS A 74 -20.61 -8.81 7.21
N THR A 75 -21.58 -8.32 7.99
CA THR A 75 -21.72 -6.89 8.27
C THR A 75 -20.54 -6.35 9.07
N GLU A 76 -20.03 -7.13 10.02
CA GLU A 76 -18.84 -6.79 10.80
C GLU A 76 -17.59 -6.70 9.91
N LEU A 77 -17.37 -7.70 9.04
CA LEU A 77 -16.30 -7.66 8.04
C LEU A 77 -16.44 -6.47 7.07
N ASP A 78 -17.65 -6.14 6.63
CA ASP A 78 -17.89 -5.00 5.75
C ASP A 78 -17.57 -3.67 6.45
N ASN A 79 -17.80 -3.56 7.76
CA ASN A 79 -17.43 -2.38 8.55
C ASN A 79 -15.91 -2.31 8.76
N GLU A 80 -15.26 -3.41 9.13
CA GLU A 80 -13.80 -3.47 9.25
C GLU A 80 -13.10 -3.11 7.94
N ASN A 81 -13.66 -3.54 6.80
CA ASN A 81 -13.15 -3.18 5.47
C ASN A 81 -13.26 -1.69 5.20
N LYS A 82 -14.39 -1.04 5.53
CA LYS A 82 -14.54 0.42 5.42
C LYS A 82 -13.52 1.15 6.27
N ASP A 83 -13.36 0.76 7.53
CA ASP A 83 -12.39 1.37 8.44
C ASP A 83 -10.95 1.16 7.95
N PHE A 84 -10.65 0.00 7.36
CA PHE A 84 -9.35 -0.26 6.73
C PHE A 84 -9.12 0.66 5.53
N ILE A 85 -10.09 0.76 4.63
CA ILE A 85 -10.04 1.67 3.47
C ILE A 85 -9.82 3.11 3.94
N ASP A 86 -10.60 3.58 4.91
CA ASP A 86 -10.49 4.95 5.43
C ASP A 86 -9.11 5.23 6.03
N ARG A 87 -8.51 4.27 6.76
CA ARG A 87 -7.12 4.40 7.26
C ARG A 87 -6.08 4.47 6.15
N VAL A 88 -6.25 3.70 5.07
CA VAL A 88 -5.35 3.73 3.91
C VAL A 88 -5.48 5.04 3.14
N PHE A 89 -6.68 5.59 3.03
CA PHE A 89 -6.89 6.88 2.36
C PHE A 89 -6.55 8.09 3.23
N PHE A 90 -6.60 7.96 4.55
CA PHE A 90 -6.23 9.04 5.48
C PHE A 90 -4.78 9.51 5.27
N THR A 91 -3.83 8.58 5.16
CA THR A 91 -2.43 8.89 4.90
C THR A 91 -2.21 9.57 3.55
N LEU A 92 -3.03 9.23 2.54
CA LEU A 92 -3.00 9.92 1.25
C LEU A 92 -3.56 11.34 1.34
N ARG A 93 -4.63 11.57 2.11
CA ARG A 93 -5.23 12.90 2.29
C ARG A 93 -4.28 13.85 3.05
N GLU A 94 -3.63 13.37 4.10
CA GLU A 94 -2.63 14.15 4.88
C GLU A 94 -1.42 14.56 4.01
N SER A 95 -1.02 13.67 3.09
CA SER A 95 0.06 13.95 2.13
C SER A 95 -0.32 15.01 1.09
N VAL A 96 -1.60 15.12 0.71
CA VAL A 96 -2.07 16.15 -0.24
C VAL A 96 -2.22 17.51 0.46
N GLU A 97 -2.81 17.54 1.67
CA GLU A 97 -2.99 18.78 2.44
C GLU A 97 -1.67 19.43 2.86
N SER A 98 -0.63 18.63 3.15
CA SER A 98 0.72 19.14 3.44
C SER A 98 1.44 19.71 2.20
N VAL A 99 1.09 19.27 0.99
CA VAL A 99 1.64 19.84 -0.26
C VAL A 99 0.97 21.18 -0.58
N ASP A 100 -0.34 21.31 -0.37
CA ASP A 100 -1.06 22.59 -0.56
C ASP A 100 -0.61 23.65 0.46
N SER A 101 -0.29 23.24 1.69
CA SER A 101 0.17 24.14 2.77
C SER A 101 1.55 24.78 2.51
N ASN A 102 2.38 24.18 1.64
CA ASN A 102 3.70 24.72 1.29
C ASN A 102 3.65 25.80 0.19
N HIS A 103 2.48 26.11 -0.36
CA HIS A 103 2.32 27.17 -1.36
C HIS A 103 2.05 28.57 -0.75
N ASP A 104 1.89 28.64 0.58
CA ASP A 104 1.56 29.87 1.33
C ASP A 104 2.73 30.45 2.14
N GLU A 105 3.97 30.01 1.93
CA GLU A 105 5.13 30.67 2.55
C GLU A 105 5.36 32.05 1.90
N PRO A 106 5.25 33.17 2.65
CA PRO A 106 5.54 34.49 2.11
C PRO A 106 7.04 34.60 1.79
N ASN A 107 7.36 35.24 0.66
CA ASN A 107 8.74 35.44 0.20
C ASN A 107 9.63 35.98 1.34
N PRO A 108 10.86 35.43 1.49
CA PRO A 108 11.78 35.89 2.52
C PRO A 108 12.07 37.38 2.34
N PRO A 109 12.17 38.15 3.43
CA PRO A 109 12.43 39.58 3.35
C PRO A 109 13.76 39.84 2.64
N PRO A 110 13.86 40.91 1.81
CA PRO A 110 15.09 41.23 1.12
C PRO A 110 16.20 41.48 2.15
N ILE A 111 17.32 40.79 1.94
CA ILE A 111 18.53 40.92 2.75
C ILE A 111 19.06 42.36 2.55
N PRO A 112 19.47 43.06 3.63
CA PRO A 112 19.95 44.44 3.57
C PRO A 112 21.25 44.63 2.77
#